data_AF-A0DNA8-F1
#
_entry.id   AF-A0DNA8-F1
#
_cell.length_a   1.000
_cell.length_b   1.000
_cell.length_c   1.000
_cell.angle_alpha   90.00
_cell.angle_beta   90.00
_cell.angle_gamma   90.00
#
_symmetry.space_group_name_H-M   'P 1'
#
loop_
_entity.id
_entity.type
_entity.pdbx_description
1 polymer ?
#
loop_
_entity_poly.entity_id
_entity_poly.type
_entity_poly.pdbx_seq_one_letter_code
_entity_poly.pdbx_strand_id
1 'polypeptide(L)'
;MNNYKLIKTLSENKTIGEDESTRHLSELADAKISLIKVAHVSPINFLSLRERFGQISDQYPLPIKFQQLLQTMRNIEQMYWKKRQPLIFDIKTNSIKILQIGQLLKLDKDLYEIKILNKSIELIMNDIPIENLPQFQPFQSKLPAIFESRIASIRNKLDDLVQKVHENYLRLIGEEAFLECSQEFKIYYPAFDMNLVLDISPAQLPFQIYSDEQRDQIKQILETTIKYFNQRSVSFVYYNNLIHHLLNKIPMNKEIMEKSLMFLIKIQPDFLQITNAKKEQLKSKWIVQINKLSTEQKQIESLKMYFY
;
A
#
# COMPACT_ATOMS: atom_id res chain seq x y z
N MET A 1 28.01 -10.02 37.37
CA MET A 1 28.10 -8.58 37.06
C MET A 1 29.48 -8.32 36.47
N ASN A 2 29.58 -8.15 35.14
CA ASN A 2 30.85 -7.87 34.46
C ASN A 2 30.83 -6.45 33.90
N ASN A 3 31.80 -5.65 34.37
CA ASN A 3 32.06 -4.27 33.97
C ASN A 3 32.75 -4.23 32.60
N TYR A 4 32.20 -3.49 31.64
CA TYR A 4 32.94 -3.08 30.45
C TYR A 4 33.61 -1.74 30.70
N LYS A 5 34.95 -1.74 30.62
CA LYS A 5 35.80 -0.54 30.63
C LYS A 5 35.56 0.29 29.37
N LEU A 6 35.21 1.57 29.55
CA LEU A 6 35.37 2.60 28.51
C LEU A 6 36.86 2.78 28.22
N ILE A 7 37.26 2.61 26.96
CA ILE A 7 38.52 3.13 26.46
C ILE A 7 38.24 4.52 25.90
N LYS A 8 38.79 5.54 26.55
CA LYS A 8 38.95 6.90 25.99
C LYS A 8 40.26 6.92 25.21
N THR A 9 40.22 7.43 23.98
CA THR A 9 41.37 8.07 23.35
C THR A 9 40.93 9.43 22.83
N LEU A 10 41.42 10.47 23.49
CA LEU A 10 41.55 11.81 22.97
C LEU A 10 42.98 11.92 22.46
N SER A 11 43.15 12.31 21.21
CA SER A 11 44.30 13.10 20.80
C SER A 11 43.87 14.07 19.72
N GLU A 12 43.87 15.34 20.09
CA GLU A 12 43.67 16.49 19.23
C GLU A 12 44.74 16.53 18.13
N ASN A 13 44.33 16.62 16.87
CA ASN A 13 45.14 17.21 15.82
C ASN A 13 44.32 18.32 15.16
N LYS A 14 44.77 19.56 15.36
CA LYS A 14 44.32 20.73 14.60
C LYS A 14 44.67 20.51 13.12
N THR A 15 43.65 20.36 12.29
CA THR A 15 43.74 20.63 10.85
C THR A 15 42.69 21.67 10.50
N ILE A 16 43.18 22.73 9.86
CA ILE A 16 42.44 23.85 9.31
C ILE A 16 41.58 23.32 8.17
N GLY A 17 40.37 23.85 8.05
CA GLY A 17 39.28 23.27 7.26
C GLY A 17 39.63 22.93 5.82
N GLU A 18 39.47 21.66 5.50
CA GLU A 18 38.98 21.15 4.22
C GLU A 18 38.19 19.87 4.52
N ASP A 19 36.99 19.80 3.97
CA ASP A 19 35.95 18.82 4.28
C ASP A 19 36.31 17.44 3.66
N GLU A 20 36.77 16.50 4.49
CA GLU A 20 37.10 15.11 4.11
C GLU A 20 35.92 14.33 3.50
N SER A 21 34.70 14.88 3.51
CA SER A 21 33.53 14.27 2.84
C SER A 21 33.52 14.39 1.31
N THR A 22 34.40 15.20 0.72
CA THR A 22 34.47 15.42 -0.73
C THR A 22 35.49 14.54 -1.46
N ARG A 23 36.45 13.95 -0.75
CA ARG A 23 37.52 13.12 -1.36
C ARG A 23 37.01 11.81 -1.96
N HIS A 24 35.91 11.26 -1.44
CA HIS A 24 35.29 10.04 -1.98
C HIS A 24 34.34 10.29 -3.16
N LEU A 25 34.03 11.54 -3.49
CA LEU A 25 33.15 11.88 -4.62
C LEU A 25 33.93 12.18 -5.90
N SER A 26 35.18 12.65 -5.81
CA SER A 26 36.04 12.87 -6.98
C SER A 26 36.59 11.58 -7.59
N GLU A 27 36.72 10.49 -6.82
CA GLU A 27 37.13 9.18 -7.34
C GLU A 27 36.02 8.45 -8.12
N LEU A 28 34.76 8.87 -7.97
CA LEU A 28 33.62 8.31 -8.70
C LEU A 28 33.31 9.03 -10.02
N ALA A 29 33.92 10.19 -10.27
CA ALA A 29 33.61 11.02 -11.43
C ALA A 29 34.35 10.59 -12.72
N ASP A 30 35.40 9.77 -12.62
CA ASP A 30 36.23 9.34 -13.76
C ASP A 30 36.06 7.86 -14.17
N ALA A 31 35.07 7.16 -13.63
CA ALA A 31 34.73 5.82 -14.09
C ALA A 31 33.98 5.90 -15.44
N LYS A 32 34.78 5.90 -16.53
CA LYS A 32 34.33 5.68 -17.91
C LYS A 32 33.14 4.72 -17.96
N ILE A 33 32.04 5.19 -18.57
CA ILE A 33 30.93 4.36 -19.05
C ILE A 33 31.52 3.29 -19.97
N SER A 34 31.81 2.13 -19.38
CA SER A 34 32.38 0.99 -20.08
C SER A 34 31.68 -0.25 -19.56
N LEU A 35 30.86 -0.82 -20.46
CA LEU A 35 30.28 -2.16 -20.40
C LEU A 35 29.51 -2.47 -19.10
N ILE A 36 28.19 -2.32 -19.18
CA ILE A 36 27.27 -3.10 -18.34
C ILE A 36 27.64 -4.57 -18.57
N LYS A 37 28.46 -5.14 -17.67
CA LYS A 37 28.68 -6.58 -17.60
C LYS A 37 27.34 -7.18 -17.20
N VAL A 38 26.66 -7.78 -18.18
CA VAL A 38 25.57 -8.72 -17.94
C VAL A 38 26.13 -9.74 -16.95
N ALA A 39 25.61 -9.73 -15.72
CA ALA A 39 26.04 -10.67 -14.70
C ALA A 39 25.74 -12.09 -15.22
N HIS A 40 26.73 -12.98 -15.11
CA HIS A 40 26.54 -14.39 -15.47
C HIS A 40 25.45 -14.97 -14.57
N VAL A 41 24.39 -15.53 -15.19
CA VAL A 41 23.32 -16.28 -14.53
C VAL A 41 23.97 -17.45 -13.78
N SER A 42 24.13 -17.29 -12.48
CA SER A 42 24.57 -18.37 -11.60
C SER A 42 23.32 -19.06 -11.08
N PRO A 43 23.24 -20.40 -11.10
CA PRO A 43 22.12 -21.11 -10.50
C PRO A 43 22.03 -20.69 -9.04
N ILE A 44 20.91 -20.08 -8.66
CA ILE A 44 20.71 -19.56 -7.32
C ILE A 44 20.77 -20.76 -6.36
N ASN A 45 21.74 -20.75 -5.45
CA ASN A 45 21.96 -21.86 -4.53
C ASN A 45 20.76 -21.95 -3.57
N PHE A 46 19.97 -23.03 -3.64
CA PHE A 46 18.67 -23.19 -2.96
C PHE A 46 18.71 -22.95 -1.44
N LEU A 47 19.83 -23.28 -0.80
CA LEU A 47 20.05 -23.01 0.64
C LEU A 47 20.00 -21.50 0.97
N SER A 48 20.52 -20.65 0.08
CA SER A 48 20.54 -19.19 0.26
C SER A 48 19.17 -18.53 0.13
N LEU A 49 18.23 -19.14 -0.60
CA LEU A 49 16.86 -18.64 -0.74
C LEU A 49 16.05 -18.89 0.54
N ARG A 50 16.13 -20.09 1.14
CA ARG A 50 15.49 -20.36 2.45
C ARG A 50 16.06 -19.47 3.55
N GLU A 51 17.36 -19.24 3.56
CA GLU A 51 18.01 -18.35 4.53
C GLU A 51 17.65 -16.86 4.31
N ARG A 52 17.51 -16.41 3.06
CA ARG A 52 17.10 -15.02 2.74
C ARG A 52 15.61 -14.75 2.94
N PHE A 53 14.74 -15.71 2.63
CA PHE A 53 13.29 -15.50 2.57
C PHE A 53 12.53 -16.07 3.78
N GLY A 54 13.19 -16.79 4.70
CA GLY A 54 12.60 -17.26 5.95
C GLY A 54 11.61 -18.42 5.77
N GLN A 55 10.57 -18.48 6.62
CA GLN A 55 9.52 -19.51 6.51
C GLN A 55 8.83 -19.40 5.14
N ILE A 56 8.87 -20.49 4.38
CA ILE A 56 8.15 -20.65 3.13
C ILE A 56 6.66 -20.44 3.43
N SER A 57 6.09 -19.38 2.85
CA SER A 57 4.67 -19.09 2.92
C SER A 57 3.95 -19.87 1.83
N ASP A 58 2.78 -20.43 2.13
CA ASP A 58 1.94 -21.11 1.13
C ASP A 58 1.36 -20.14 0.09
N GLN A 59 1.52 -18.83 0.31
CA GLN A 59 1.02 -17.76 -0.55
C GLN A 59 2.11 -16.75 -0.84
N TYR A 60 2.08 -16.17 -2.05
CA TYR A 60 2.94 -15.05 -2.39
C TYR A 60 2.69 -13.85 -1.47
N PRO A 61 3.66 -12.94 -1.29
CA PRO A 61 3.36 -11.65 -0.70
C PRO A 61 2.46 -10.82 -1.63
N LEU A 62 1.69 -9.89 -1.05
CA LEU A 62 0.87 -8.93 -1.80
C LEU A 62 1.35 -7.50 -1.56
N PRO A 63 1.18 -6.58 -2.54
CA PRO A 63 1.33 -5.15 -2.30
C PRO A 63 0.34 -4.65 -1.23
N ILE A 64 0.69 -3.55 -0.55
CA ILE A 64 -0.05 -3.05 0.62
C ILE A 64 -1.50 -2.74 0.27
N LYS A 65 -1.75 -2.14 -0.91
CA LYS A 65 -3.11 -1.88 -1.41
C LYS A 65 -4.01 -3.14 -1.45
N PHE A 66 -3.47 -4.27 -1.90
CA PHE A 66 -4.20 -5.53 -2.01
C PHE A 66 -4.39 -6.19 -0.63
N GLN A 67 -3.42 -6.06 0.26
CA GLN A 67 -3.57 -6.49 1.65
C GLN A 67 -4.67 -5.70 2.38
N GLN A 68 -4.73 -4.38 2.16
CA GLN A 68 -5.79 -3.53 2.72
C GLN A 68 -7.17 -3.90 2.18
N LEU A 69 -7.27 -4.20 0.88
CA LEU A 69 -8.52 -4.64 0.26
C LEU A 69 -9.04 -5.95 0.87
N LEU A 70 -8.16 -6.94 1.07
CA LEU A 70 -8.50 -8.19 1.76
C LEU A 70 -8.89 -7.98 3.23
N GLN A 71 -8.20 -7.07 3.93
CA GLN A 71 -8.57 -6.71 5.29
C GLN A 71 -9.96 -6.06 5.34
N THR A 72 -10.30 -5.21 4.37
CA THR A 72 -11.64 -4.63 4.24
C THR A 72 -12.69 -5.70 4.02
N MET A 73 -12.45 -6.66 3.11
CA MET A 73 -13.33 -7.82 2.91
C MET A 73 -13.52 -8.59 4.22
N ARG A 74 -12.43 -8.97 4.90
CA ARG A 74 -12.49 -9.69 6.18
C ARG A 74 -13.32 -8.96 7.23
N ASN A 75 -13.19 -7.63 7.33
CA ASN A 75 -13.98 -6.81 8.24
C ASN A 75 -15.48 -6.79 7.89
N ILE A 76 -15.81 -6.78 6.59
CA ILE A 76 -17.19 -6.84 6.09
C ILE A 76 -17.81 -8.20 6.45
N GLU A 77 -17.13 -9.30 6.10
CA GLU A 77 -17.58 -10.67 6.39
C GLU A 77 -17.76 -10.88 7.91
N GLN A 78 -16.80 -10.42 8.72
CA GLN A 78 -16.90 -10.48 10.18
C GLN A 78 -18.07 -9.66 10.73
N MET A 79 -18.31 -8.46 10.18
CA MET A 79 -19.45 -7.62 10.58
C MET A 79 -20.78 -8.29 10.25
N TYR A 80 -20.90 -8.91 9.06
CA TYR A 80 -22.09 -9.63 8.67
C TYR A 80 -22.32 -10.85 9.57
N TRP A 81 -21.27 -11.64 9.82
CA TRP A 81 -21.34 -12.78 10.73
C TRP A 81 -21.79 -12.39 12.15
N LYS A 82 -21.26 -11.27 12.66
CA LYS A 82 -21.60 -10.75 13.99
C LYS A 82 -23.03 -10.22 14.06
N LYS A 83 -23.45 -9.43 13.07
CA LYS A 83 -24.75 -8.72 13.12
C LYS A 83 -25.91 -9.55 12.60
N ARG A 84 -25.65 -10.54 11.73
CA ARG A 84 -26.67 -11.42 11.11
C ARG A 84 -27.81 -10.63 10.45
N GLN A 85 -27.45 -9.57 9.74
CA GLN A 85 -28.37 -8.71 9.00
C GLN A 85 -27.61 -8.01 7.85
N PRO A 86 -28.31 -7.52 6.82
CA PRO A 86 -27.71 -6.70 5.78
C PRO A 86 -26.89 -5.53 6.35
N LEU A 87 -25.78 -5.21 5.68
CA LEU A 87 -24.86 -4.17 6.14
C LEU A 87 -25.14 -2.86 5.42
N ILE A 88 -25.45 -1.82 6.18
CA ILE A 88 -25.73 -0.48 5.62
C ILE A 88 -24.53 0.43 5.86
N PHE A 89 -24.08 1.11 4.80
CA PHE A 89 -22.99 2.08 4.81
C PHE A 89 -23.47 3.42 4.25
N ASP A 90 -23.45 4.46 5.09
CA ASP A 90 -23.73 5.83 4.65
C ASP A 90 -22.61 6.35 3.74
N ILE A 91 -22.99 6.94 2.59
CA ILE A 91 -22.07 7.33 1.52
C ILE A 91 -21.08 8.39 1.98
N LYS A 92 -21.57 9.37 2.75
CA LYS A 92 -20.76 10.52 3.20
C LYS A 92 -19.67 10.09 4.20
N THR A 93 -19.99 9.13 5.06
CA THR A 93 -19.10 8.68 6.14
C THR A 93 -18.25 7.47 5.76
N ASN A 94 -18.68 6.67 4.78
CA ASN A 94 -18.02 5.42 4.40
C ASN A 94 -17.51 5.39 2.95
N SER A 95 -17.36 6.55 2.29
CA SER A 95 -16.92 6.68 0.90
C SER A 95 -15.77 5.75 0.49
N ILE A 96 -14.70 5.67 1.30
CA ILE A 96 -13.53 4.79 1.05
C ILE A 96 -13.90 3.32 1.09
N LYS A 97 -14.71 2.92 2.07
CA LYS A 97 -15.13 1.52 2.20
C LYS A 97 -16.03 1.14 1.03
N ILE A 98 -16.88 2.06 0.56
CA ILE A 98 -17.74 1.86 -0.61
C ILE A 98 -16.90 1.73 -1.88
N LEU A 99 -15.86 2.56 -2.06
CA LEU A 99 -14.90 2.39 -3.16
C LEU A 99 -14.22 1.02 -3.11
N GLN A 100 -13.75 0.59 -1.94
CA GLN A 100 -13.13 -0.73 -1.76
C GLN A 100 -14.11 -1.88 -2.00
N ILE A 101 -15.38 -1.74 -1.61
CA ILE A 101 -16.43 -2.70 -1.99
C ILE A 101 -16.57 -2.74 -3.52
N GLY A 102 -16.55 -1.59 -4.19
CA GLY A 102 -16.53 -1.54 -5.65
C GLY A 102 -15.32 -2.25 -6.26
N GLN A 103 -14.14 -2.15 -5.65
CA GLN A 103 -12.94 -2.89 -6.10
C GLN A 103 -13.10 -4.40 -5.92
N LEU A 104 -13.69 -4.84 -4.80
CA LEU A 104 -14.01 -6.26 -4.58
C LEU A 104 -15.00 -6.77 -5.63
N LEU A 105 -16.04 -6.00 -5.95
CA LEU A 105 -17.02 -6.34 -7.00
C LEU A 105 -16.42 -6.34 -8.41
N LYS A 106 -15.35 -5.58 -8.64
CA LYS A 106 -14.59 -5.64 -9.89
C LYS A 106 -13.88 -6.98 -10.05
N LEU A 107 -13.33 -7.52 -8.96
CA LEU A 107 -12.70 -8.85 -8.94
C LEU A 107 -13.74 -9.97 -8.99
N ASP A 108 -14.90 -9.77 -8.36
CA ASP A 108 -15.96 -10.76 -8.28
C ASP A 108 -17.34 -10.09 -8.20
N LYS A 109 -18.04 -10.07 -9.33
CA LYS A 109 -19.33 -9.37 -9.45
C LYS A 109 -20.42 -9.97 -8.58
N ASP A 110 -20.32 -11.27 -8.29
CA ASP A 110 -21.33 -12.01 -7.55
C ASP A 110 -21.03 -12.04 -6.04
N LEU A 111 -19.96 -11.38 -5.60
CA LEU A 111 -19.53 -11.37 -4.20
C LEU A 111 -20.58 -10.76 -3.27
N TYR A 112 -21.22 -9.67 -3.70
CA TYR A 112 -22.26 -8.98 -2.95
C TYR A 112 -23.29 -8.38 -3.91
N GLU A 113 -24.56 -8.39 -3.52
CA GLU A 113 -25.57 -7.51 -4.12
C GLU A 113 -25.54 -6.16 -3.40
N ILE A 114 -25.60 -5.08 -4.17
CA ILE A 114 -25.71 -3.71 -3.64
C ILE A 114 -27.10 -3.16 -3.94
N LYS A 115 -27.82 -2.75 -2.90
CA LYS A 115 -29.01 -1.90 -3.02
C LYS A 115 -28.70 -0.49 -2.58
N ILE A 116 -29.24 0.48 -3.30
CA ILE A 116 -29.10 1.90 -2.92
C ILE A 116 -30.29 2.27 -2.06
N LEU A 117 -30.00 2.79 -0.88
CA LEU A 117 -30.97 3.43 0.00
C LEU A 117 -30.66 4.92 0.04
N ASN A 118 -31.59 5.76 0.50
CA ASN A 118 -31.38 7.21 0.53
C ASN A 118 -30.05 7.57 1.24
N LYS A 119 -29.07 8.09 0.49
CA LYS A 119 -27.70 8.43 0.93
C LYS A 119 -26.85 7.28 1.49
N SER A 120 -27.25 6.02 1.30
CA SER A 120 -26.55 4.84 1.81
C SER A 120 -26.51 3.71 0.77
N ILE A 121 -25.57 2.78 0.94
CA ILE A 121 -25.64 1.48 0.27
C ILE A 121 -25.96 0.39 1.29
N GLU A 122 -26.78 -0.56 0.89
CA GLU A 122 -27.02 -1.82 1.58
C GLU A 122 -26.29 -2.94 0.84
N LEU A 123 -25.48 -3.68 1.59
CA LEU A 123 -24.73 -4.84 1.11
C LEU A 123 -25.46 -6.12 1.52
N ILE A 124 -25.78 -6.96 0.53
CA ILE A 124 -26.52 -8.21 0.71
C ILE A 124 -25.63 -9.37 0.26
N MET A 125 -25.53 -10.41 1.09
CA MET A 125 -24.75 -11.62 0.82
C MET A 125 -25.68 -12.76 0.40
N ASN A 126 -26.14 -12.75 -0.85
CA ASN A 126 -27.18 -13.66 -1.33
C ASN A 126 -26.79 -15.14 -1.26
N ASP A 127 -25.51 -15.44 -1.43
CA ASP A 127 -24.93 -16.78 -1.38
C ASP A 127 -24.73 -17.29 0.05
N ILE A 128 -24.89 -16.42 1.06
CA ILE A 128 -24.78 -16.77 2.48
C ILE A 128 -26.02 -16.30 3.24
N PRO A 129 -27.12 -17.08 3.16
CA PRO A 129 -28.32 -16.78 3.93
C PRO A 129 -28.01 -16.83 5.43
N ILE A 130 -28.66 -15.95 6.19
CA ILE A 130 -28.39 -15.73 7.62
C ILE A 130 -28.62 -17.03 8.41
N GLU A 131 -29.58 -17.84 7.98
CA GLU A 131 -29.97 -19.12 8.54
C GLU A 131 -28.81 -20.13 8.51
N ASN A 132 -27.94 -20.03 7.50
CA ASN A 132 -26.79 -20.93 7.32
C ASN A 132 -25.53 -20.43 8.05
N LEU A 133 -25.59 -19.29 8.72
CA LEU A 133 -24.44 -18.76 9.45
C LEU A 133 -24.22 -19.52 10.76
N PRO A 134 -22.98 -19.96 11.06
CA PRO A 134 -22.66 -20.48 12.37
C PRO A 134 -22.80 -19.39 13.43
N GLN A 135 -23.01 -19.79 14.68
CA GLN A 135 -23.11 -18.84 15.79
C GLN A 135 -21.83 -18.00 15.91
N PHE A 136 -21.98 -16.68 16.10
CA PHE A 136 -20.82 -15.80 16.25
C PHE A 136 -20.04 -16.13 17.52
N GLN A 137 -18.72 -16.37 17.39
CA GLN A 137 -17.82 -16.65 18.50
C GLN A 137 -16.83 -15.48 18.70
N PRO A 138 -16.93 -14.70 19.80
CA PRO A 138 -16.16 -13.46 19.97
C PRO A 138 -14.63 -13.62 20.01
N PHE A 139 -14.15 -14.80 20.41
CA PHE A 139 -12.72 -15.09 20.61
C PHE A 139 -12.12 -15.97 19.51
N GLN A 140 -12.90 -16.27 18.46
CA GLN A 140 -12.41 -17.09 17.36
C GLN A 140 -11.47 -16.26 16.48
N SER A 141 -10.25 -16.78 16.26
CA SER A 141 -9.22 -16.11 15.46
C SER A 141 -9.44 -16.23 13.96
N LYS A 142 -10.19 -17.26 13.52
CA LYS A 142 -10.53 -17.52 12.12
C LYS A 142 -12.01 -17.25 11.85
N LEU A 143 -12.33 -16.77 10.66
CA LEU A 143 -13.71 -16.70 10.24
C LEU A 143 -14.24 -18.12 9.93
N PRO A 144 -15.57 -18.30 9.90
CA PRO A 144 -16.20 -19.49 9.34
C PRO A 144 -15.66 -19.87 7.96
N ALA A 145 -15.60 -21.17 7.67
CA ALA A 145 -15.04 -21.71 6.44
C ALA A 145 -15.66 -21.10 5.17
N ILE A 146 -16.96 -20.76 5.20
CA ILE A 146 -17.66 -20.09 4.10
C ILE A 146 -16.99 -18.75 3.77
N PHE A 147 -16.71 -17.92 4.78
CA PHE A 147 -16.05 -16.63 4.58
C PHE A 147 -14.57 -16.78 4.23
N GLU A 148 -13.85 -17.71 4.86
CA GLU A 148 -12.45 -17.98 4.52
C GLU A 148 -12.30 -18.44 3.06
N SER A 149 -13.25 -19.23 2.54
CA SER A 149 -13.25 -19.66 1.13
C SER A 149 -13.43 -18.50 0.15
N ARG A 150 -14.32 -17.55 0.47
CA ARG A 150 -14.52 -16.33 -0.33
C ARG A 150 -13.28 -15.43 -0.30
N ILE A 151 -12.69 -15.25 0.88
CA ILE A 151 -11.45 -14.48 1.03
C ILE A 151 -10.32 -15.14 0.23
N ALA A 152 -10.20 -16.47 0.27
CA ALA A 152 -9.22 -17.22 -0.52
C ALA A 152 -9.45 -17.06 -2.03
N SER A 153 -10.71 -17.06 -2.50
CA SER A 153 -11.04 -16.80 -3.90
C SER A 153 -10.56 -15.40 -4.36
N ILE A 154 -10.88 -14.36 -3.59
CA ILE A 154 -10.41 -12.99 -3.89
C ILE A 154 -8.88 -12.89 -3.79
N ARG A 155 -8.28 -13.53 -2.79
CA ARG A 155 -6.82 -13.60 -2.62
C ARG A 155 -6.13 -14.19 -3.84
N ASN A 156 -6.67 -15.27 -4.42
CA ASN A 156 -6.12 -15.91 -5.62
C ASN A 156 -6.21 -14.97 -6.83
N LYS A 157 -7.34 -14.28 -7.03
CA LYS A 157 -7.49 -13.29 -8.10
C LYS A 157 -6.47 -12.15 -7.97
N LEU A 158 -6.18 -11.71 -6.75
CA LEU A 158 -5.15 -10.70 -6.48
C LEU A 158 -3.74 -11.24 -6.76
N ASP A 159 -3.46 -12.49 -6.38
CA ASP A 159 -2.19 -13.16 -6.71
C ASP A 159 -1.96 -13.23 -8.21
N ASP A 160 -2.95 -13.65 -8.98
CA ASP A 160 -2.85 -13.75 -10.44
C ASP A 160 -2.50 -12.40 -11.08
N LEU A 161 -3.03 -11.30 -10.54
CA LEU A 161 -2.69 -9.95 -11.02
C LEU A 161 -1.21 -9.61 -10.78
N VAL A 162 -0.68 -9.92 -9.58
CA VAL A 162 0.73 -9.64 -9.26
C VAL A 162 1.65 -10.57 -10.04
N GLN A 163 1.31 -11.86 -10.14
CA GLN A 163 2.10 -12.86 -10.85
C GLN A 163 2.21 -12.52 -12.34
N LYS A 164 1.13 -12.08 -13.01
CA LYS A 164 1.21 -11.64 -14.41
C LYS A 164 2.18 -10.48 -14.63
N VAL A 165 2.20 -9.52 -13.71
CA VAL A 165 3.14 -8.38 -13.78
C VAL A 165 4.57 -8.85 -13.51
N HIS A 166 4.75 -9.76 -12.55
CA HIS A 166 6.03 -10.37 -12.24
C HIS A 166 6.60 -11.19 -13.41
N GLU A 167 5.79 -12.04 -14.05
CA GLU A 167 6.18 -12.79 -15.24
C GLU A 167 6.62 -11.87 -16.38
N ASN A 168 5.86 -10.80 -16.63
CA ASN A 168 6.24 -9.81 -17.64
C ASN A 168 7.56 -9.12 -17.26
N TYR A 169 7.77 -8.81 -15.97
CA TYR A 169 9.01 -8.23 -15.49
C TYR A 169 10.20 -9.18 -15.71
N LEU A 170 10.07 -10.47 -15.40
CA LEU A 170 11.11 -11.48 -15.65
C LEU A 170 11.49 -11.55 -17.13
N ARG A 171 10.50 -11.53 -18.04
CA ARG A 171 10.74 -11.47 -19.49
C ARG A 171 11.52 -10.23 -19.92
N LEU A 172 11.24 -9.08 -19.31
CA LEU A 172 11.93 -7.82 -19.63
C LEU A 172 13.40 -7.82 -19.20
N ILE A 173 13.74 -8.56 -18.14
CA ILE A 173 15.12 -8.64 -17.63
C ILE A 173 15.87 -9.89 -18.09
N GLY A 174 15.22 -10.79 -18.84
CA GLY A 174 15.81 -12.05 -19.33
C GLY A 174 16.02 -13.12 -18.25
N GLU A 175 15.19 -13.12 -17.20
CA GLU A 175 15.29 -14.03 -16.04
C GLU A 175 14.09 -14.98 -15.95
N GLU A 176 13.53 -15.42 -17.08
CA GLU A 176 12.35 -16.29 -17.13
C GLU A 176 12.55 -17.63 -16.40
N ALA A 177 13.80 -18.11 -16.35
CA ALA A 177 14.15 -19.31 -15.59
C ALA A 177 13.84 -19.20 -14.09
N PHE A 178 13.75 -17.98 -13.54
CA PHE A 178 13.35 -17.77 -12.14
C PHE A 178 11.88 -18.14 -11.88
N LEU A 179 11.04 -18.26 -12.92
CA LEU A 179 9.62 -18.55 -12.76
C LEU A 179 9.36 -19.88 -12.05
N GLU A 180 10.19 -20.90 -12.31
CA GLU A 180 10.10 -22.20 -11.63
C GLU A 180 10.29 -22.05 -10.12
N CYS A 181 11.37 -21.38 -9.71
CA CYS A 181 11.64 -21.06 -8.30
C CYS A 181 10.53 -20.20 -7.68
N SER A 182 10.04 -19.22 -8.44
CA SER A 182 8.95 -18.35 -8.00
C SER A 182 7.70 -19.16 -7.65
N GLN A 183 7.33 -20.12 -8.50
CA GLN A 183 6.14 -20.96 -8.33
C GLN A 183 6.27 -21.98 -7.20
N GLU A 184 7.45 -22.58 -7.04
CA GLU A 184 7.73 -23.56 -5.99
C GLU A 184 7.74 -22.89 -4.61
N PHE A 185 8.43 -21.76 -4.47
CA PHE A 185 8.67 -21.12 -3.17
C PHE A 185 7.70 -19.97 -2.86
N LYS A 186 6.82 -19.61 -3.79
CA LYS A 186 5.90 -18.46 -3.67
C LYS A 186 6.63 -17.13 -3.38
N ILE A 187 7.72 -16.90 -4.10
CA ILE A 187 8.56 -15.70 -3.98
C ILE A 187 8.60 -14.89 -5.27
N TYR A 188 8.76 -13.58 -5.16
CA TYR A 188 9.08 -12.72 -6.31
C TYR A 188 10.59 -12.55 -6.47
N TYR A 189 11.00 -12.16 -7.67
CA TYR A 189 12.38 -11.80 -7.96
C TYR A 189 12.85 -10.67 -7.03
N PRO A 190 14.08 -10.71 -6.49
CA PRO A 190 14.52 -9.76 -5.46
C PRO A 190 14.40 -8.28 -5.84
N ALA A 191 14.57 -7.96 -7.12
CA ALA A 191 14.47 -6.59 -7.65
C ALA A 191 13.06 -6.20 -8.14
N PHE A 192 12.09 -7.13 -8.07
CA PHE A 192 10.71 -6.85 -8.48
C PHE A 192 10.03 -5.92 -7.48
N ASP A 193 9.64 -4.75 -7.94
CA ASP A 193 8.82 -3.83 -7.17
C ASP A 193 7.33 -4.19 -7.34
N MET A 194 6.70 -4.71 -6.28
CA MET A 194 5.27 -5.02 -6.26
C MET A 194 4.38 -3.79 -6.51
N ASN A 195 4.90 -2.57 -6.38
CA ASN A 195 4.19 -1.32 -6.69
C ASN A 195 4.08 -1.05 -8.21
N LEU A 196 4.68 -1.91 -9.04
CA LEU A 196 4.45 -1.92 -10.50
C LEU A 196 3.05 -2.42 -10.86
N VAL A 197 2.43 -3.23 -9.99
CA VAL A 197 1.06 -3.70 -10.20
C VAL A 197 0.11 -2.52 -10.09
N LEU A 198 -0.73 -2.34 -11.10
CA LEU A 198 -1.75 -1.30 -11.11
C LEU A 198 -2.81 -1.54 -10.04
N ASP A 199 -3.44 -0.46 -9.61
CA ASP A 199 -4.57 -0.56 -8.71
C ASP A 199 -5.82 -1.08 -9.42
N ILE A 200 -6.81 -1.50 -8.66
CA ILE A 200 -8.09 -1.99 -9.19
C ILE A 200 -9.07 -0.83 -9.25
N SER A 201 -9.59 -0.52 -10.44
CA SER A 201 -10.68 0.46 -10.56
C SER A 201 -11.95 -0.10 -9.92
N PRO A 202 -12.62 0.65 -9.02
CA PRO A 202 -13.89 0.23 -8.47
C PRO A 202 -14.92 -0.04 -9.58
N ALA A 203 -15.80 -1.01 -9.37
CA ALA A 203 -16.99 -1.15 -10.19
C ALA A 203 -17.78 0.18 -10.19
N GLN A 204 -18.28 0.57 -11.36
CA GLN A 204 -19.00 1.83 -11.51
C GLN A 204 -20.28 1.76 -10.66
N LEU A 205 -20.35 2.64 -9.68
CA LEU A 205 -21.57 2.82 -8.89
C LEU A 205 -22.56 3.69 -9.69
N PRO A 206 -23.86 3.46 -9.54
CA PRO A 206 -24.91 4.26 -10.20
C PRO A 206 -25.00 5.70 -9.68
N PHE A 207 -24.09 6.12 -8.79
CA PHE A 207 -24.00 7.47 -8.27
C PHE A 207 -22.54 7.86 -8.05
N GLN A 208 -22.30 9.16 -8.01
CA GLN A 208 -21.01 9.77 -7.77
C GLN A 208 -20.78 9.98 -6.26
N ILE A 209 -19.70 9.44 -5.72
CA ILE A 209 -19.36 9.56 -4.28
C ILE A 209 -18.80 10.95 -3.95
N TYR A 210 -17.99 11.51 -4.85
CA TYR A 210 -17.29 12.79 -4.68
C TYR A 210 -17.67 13.77 -5.77
N SER A 211 -18.05 15.00 -5.42
CA SER A 211 -18.31 16.07 -6.39
C SER A 211 -17.04 16.45 -7.16
N ASP A 212 -17.18 17.11 -8.31
CA ASP A 212 -16.04 17.54 -9.12
C ASP A 212 -15.10 18.48 -8.35
N GLU A 213 -15.68 19.40 -7.57
CA GLU A 213 -14.93 20.27 -6.66
C GLU A 213 -14.08 19.48 -5.65
N GLN A 214 -14.63 18.41 -5.06
CA GLN A 214 -13.90 17.57 -4.12
C GLN A 214 -12.78 16.78 -4.82
N ARG A 215 -13.02 16.32 -6.04
CA ARG A 215 -12.01 15.62 -6.85
C ARG A 215 -10.84 16.54 -7.18
N ASP A 216 -11.13 17.77 -7.59
CA ASP A 216 -10.12 18.79 -7.88
C ASP A 216 -9.33 19.18 -6.62
N GLN A 217 -10.00 19.31 -5.48
CA GLN A 217 -9.33 19.56 -4.20
C GLN A 217 -8.37 18.42 -3.82
N ILE A 218 -8.80 17.15 -3.93
CA ILE A 218 -7.95 15.99 -3.63
C ILE A 218 -6.75 15.94 -4.60
N LYS A 219 -6.97 16.26 -5.88
CA LYS A 219 -5.90 16.38 -6.87
C LYS A 219 -4.90 17.48 -6.50
N GLN A 220 -5.35 18.67 -6.11
CA GLN A 220 -4.47 19.75 -5.66
C GLN A 220 -3.66 19.37 -4.42
N ILE A 221 -4.28 18.66 -3.46
CA ILE A 221 -3.59 18.15 -2.26
C ILE A 221 -2.47 17.18 -2.67
N LEU A 222 -2.75 16.25 -3.58
CA LEU A 222 -1.76 15.31 -4.10
C LEU A 222 -0.59 16.04 -4.76
N GLU A 223 -0.87 16.92 -5.72
CA GLU A 223 0.15 17.69 -6.45
C GLU A 223 1.01 18.55 -5.51
N THR A 224 0.37 19.24 -4.55
CA THR A 224 1.08 20.08 -3.57
C THR A 224 1.93 19.24 -2.64
N THR A 225 1.46 18.05 -2.23
CA THR A 225 2.24 17.10 -1.43
C THR A 225 3.49 16.64 -2.19
N ILE A 226 3.36 16.26 -3.46
CA ILE A 226 4.49 15.81 -4.29
C ILE A 226 5.51 16.95 -4.45
N LYS A 227 5.06 18.15 -4.81
CA LYS A 227 5.92 19.34 -4.94
C LYS A 227 6.66 19.64 -3.64
N TYR A 228 5.98 19.56 -2.50
CA TYR A 228 6.57 19.80 -1.18
C TYR A 228 7.72 18.83 -0.88
N PHE A 229 7.59 17.55 -1.19
CA PHE A 229 8.64 16.58 -0.93
C PHE A 229 9.75 16.57 -1.99
N ASN A 230 9.44 16.92 -3.24
CA ASN A 230 10.44 17.04 -4.31
C ASN A 230 11.41 18.20 -4.06
N GLN A 231 10.97 19.25 -3.38
CA GLN A 231 11.82 20.38 -2.97
C GLN A 231 12.74 20.07 -1.78
N ARG A 232 12.63 18.89 -1.18
CA ARG A 232 13.37 18.50 0.03
C ARG A 232 14.24 17.30 -0.25
N SER A 233 15.34 17.16 0.49
CA SER A 233 16.17 15.95 0.43
C SER A 233 15.45 14.74 1.02
N VAL A 234 14.69 14.93 2.10
CA VAL A 234 13.98 13.86 2.81
C VAL A 234 12.65 13.46 2.18
N SER A 235 12.22 12.22 2.43
CA SER A 235 10.93 11.65 2.00
C SER A 235 9.90 11.53 3.13
N PHE A 236 10.15 12.15 4.29
CA PHE A 236 9.26 12.10 5.44
C PHE A 236 9.12 13.46 6.14
N VAL A 237 8.01 13.66 6.86
CA VAL A 237 7.72 14.87 7.63
C VAL A 237 6.70 14.57 8.74
N TYR A 238 6.67 15.34 9.82
CA TYR A 238 5.58 15.25 10.80
C TYR A 238 4.23 15.61 10.17
N TYR A 239 3.19 14.87 10.54
CA TYR A 239 1.83 15.01 10.02
C TYR A 239 1.31 16.45 10.11
N ASN A 240 1.44 17.07 11.29
CA ASN A 240 0.99 18.46 11.50
C ASN A 240 1.72 19.46 10.60
N ASN A 241 3.00 19.22 10.28
CA ASN A 241 3.78 20.10 9.42
C ASN A 241 3.30 20.00 7.96
N LEU A 242 2.96 18.79 7.50
CA LEU A 242 2.34 18.62 6.18
C LEU A 242 0.98 19.29 6.12
N ILE A 243 0.11 19.07 7.11
CA ILE A 243 -1.21 19.71 7.18
C ILE A 243 -1.09 21.23 7.16
N HIS A 244 -0.19 21.81 7.95
CA HIS A 244 0.03 23.26 7.96
C HIS A 244 0.52 23.77 6.60
N HIS A 245 1.48 23.07 5.97
CA HIS A 245 1.95 23.42 4.64
C HIS A 245 0.81 23.41 3.60
N LEU A 246 -0.01 22.37 3.60
CA LEU A 246 -1.13 22.23 2.66
C LEU A 246 -2.18 23.32 2.88
N LEU A 247 -2.53 23.64 4.14
CA LEU A 247 -3.50 24.68 4.46
C LEU A 247 -3.03 26.10 4.07
N ASN A 248 -1.72 26.33 4.04
CA ASN A 248 -1.15 27.60 3.56
C ASN A 248 -1.22 27.74 2.02
N LYS A 249 -1.45 26.64 1.30
CA LYS A 249 -1.49 26.61 -0.18
C LYS A 249 -2.89 26.40 -0.74
N ILE A 250 -3.74 25.69 0.00
CA ILE A 250 -5.09 25.30 -0.43
C ILE A 250 -6.07 25.80 0.64
N PRO A 251 -6.89 26.82 0.33
CA PRO A 251 -7.82 27.39 1.31
C PRO A 251 -8.96 26.41 1.60
N MET A 252 -8.86 25.69 2.72
CA MET A 252 -9.91 24.79 3.20
C MET A 252 -9.88 24.61 4.72
N ASN A 253 -10.96 24.04 5.27
CA ASN A 253 -11.02 23.70 6.68
C ASN A 253 -10.03 22.57 7.03
N LYS A 254 -9.35 22.67 8.18
CA LYS A 254 -8.40 21.65 8.67
C LYS A 254 -8.99 20.24 8.72
N GLU A 255 -10.22 20.07 9.17
CA GLU A 255 -10.89 18.76 9.22
C GLU A 255 -11.07 18.16 7.82
N ILE A 256 -11.40 19.00 6.82
CA ILE A 256 -11.54 18.57 5.42
C ILE A 256 -10.18 18.18 4.85
N MET A 257 -9.13 18.96 5.15
CA MET A 257 -7.74 18.64 4.77
C MET A 257 -7.30 17.29 5.33
N GLU A 258 -7.51 17.07 6.64
CA GLU A 258 -7.16 15.81 7.28
C GLU A 258 -7.95 14.62 6.71
N LYS A 259 -9.25 14.79 6.46
CA LYS A 259 -10.07 13.75 5.82
C LYS A 259 -9.58 13.41 4.41
N SER A 260 -9.22 14.42 3.61
CA SER A 260 -8.73 14.25 2.25
C SER A 260 -7.33 13.63 2.20
N LEU A 261 -6.45 13.99 3.14
CA LEU A 261 -5.14 13.37 3.26
C LEU A 261 -5.26 11.89 3.70
N MET A 262 -6.12 11.61 4.68
CA MET A 262 -6.40 10.24 5.10
C MET A 262 -7.06 9.40 4.00
N PHE A 263 -7.83 10.04 3.12
CA PHE A 263 -8.34 9.40 1.90
C PHE A 263 -7.18 8.97 1.00
N LEU A 264 -6.28 9.89 0.63
CA LEU A 264 -5.11 9.61 -0.22
C LEU A 264 -4.25 8.47 0.35
N ILE A 265 -3.99 8.47 1.67
CA ILE A 265 -3.22 7.39 2.33
C ILE A 265 -3.88 6.01 2.18
N LYS A 266 -5.22 5.96 2.17
CA LYS A 266 -5.95 4.69 2.08
C LYS A 266 -6.12 4.19 0.65
N ILE A 267 -6.24 5.09 -0.32
CA ILE A 267 -6.39 4.72 -1.74
C ILE A 267 -5.05 4.59 -2.47
N GLN A 268 -3.99 5.24 -1.98
CA GLN A 268 -2.64 5.19 -2.55
C GLN A 268 -1.59 4.90 -1.47
N PRO A 269 -1.71 3.78 -0.73
CA PRO A 269 -0.80 3.46 0.38
C PRO A 269 0.63 3.18 -0.08
N ASP A 270 0.83 2.82 -1.35
CA ASP A 270 2.17 2.60 -1.93
C ASP A 270 2.92 3.93 -2.16
N PHE A 271 2.18 5.04 -2.24
CA PHE A 271 2.72 6.39 -2.43
C PHE A 271 2.86 7.16 -1.11
N LEU A 272 1.85 7.14 -0.25
CA LEU A 272 1.77 7.98 0.94
C LEU A 272 1.35 7.14 2.16
N GLN A 273 2.19 7.14 3.20
CA GLN A 273 1.97 6.36 4.41
C GLN A 273 2.12 7.21 5.67
N ILE A 274 1.48 6.77 6.76
CA ILE A 274 1.75 7.29 8.10
C ILE A 274 2.43 6.21 8.92
N THR A 275 3.68 6.46 9.31
CA THR A 275 4.39 5.64 10.28
C THR A 275 4.01 6.06 11.71
N ASN A 276 4.04 5.10 12.64
CA ASN A 276 3.68 5.26 14.07
C ASN A 276 2.19 5.47 14.43
N ALA A 277 1.26 5.51 13.47
CA ALA A 277 -0.16 5.72 13.76
C ALA A 277 -0.79 4.70 14.74
N LYS A 278 -0.32 3.44 14.76
CA LYS A 278 -0.80 2.39 15.66
C LYS A 278 -0.16 2.41 17.06
N LYS A 279 1.06 2.97 17.18
CA LYS A 279 1.81 3.01 18.44
C LYS A 279 1.54 4.30 19.23
N GLU A 280 1.24 5.39 18.53
CA GLU A 280 1.07 6.71 19.13
C GLU A 280 -0.35 7.23 18.86
N GLN A 281 -1.16 7.41 19.91
CA GLN A 281 -2.51 7.99 19.78
C GLN A 281 -2.48 9.47 19.39
N LEU A 282 -1.38 10.18 19.69
CA LEU A 282 -1.25 11.61 19.42
C LEU A 282 -0.78 11.87 17.98
N LYS A 283 -1.66 12.48 17.17
CA LYS A 283 -1.37 12.89 15.77
C LYS A 283 -0.13 13.76 15.61
N SER A 284 0.27 14.51 16.64
CA SER A 284 1.47 15.35 16.61
C SER A 284 2.77 14.57 16.43
N LYS A 285 2.78 13.27 16.76
CA LYS A 285 3.93 12.38 16.60
C LYS A 285 3.87 11.52 15.34
N TRP A 286 2.78 11.63 14.57
CA TRP A 286 2.64 10.87 13.33
C TRP A 286 3.62 11.40 12.31
N ILE A 287 4.28 10.49 11.59
CA ILE A 287 5.22 10.83 10.52
C ILE A 287 4.60 10.37 9.21
N VAL A 288 4.44 11.31 8.29
CA VAL A 288 4.04 11.05 6.92
C VAL A 288 5.28 10.76 6.11
N GLN A 289 5.28 9.66 5.37
CA GLN A 289 6.35 9.25 4.46
C GLN A 289 5.79 9.08 3.05
N ILE A 290 6.56 9.49 2.04
CA ILE A 290 6.22 9.26 0.64
C ILE A 290 7.23 8.35 -0.06
N ASN A 291 6.75 7.63 -1.07
CA ASN A 291 7.60 6.97 -2.05
C ASN A 291 7.96 7.94 -3.19
N LYS A 292 9.18 8.49 -3.14
CA LYS A 292 9.71 9.41 -4.16
C LYS A 292 9.96 8.78 -5.53
N LEU A 293 9.98 7.45 -5.63
CA LEU A 293 10.12 6.76 -6.92
C LEU A 293 8.85 6.85 -7.77
N SER A 294 7.72 7.24 -7.18
CA SER A 294 6.50 7.47 -7.94
C SER A 294 6.47 8.87 -8.56
N THR A 295 6.14 8.95 -9.85
CA THR A 295 5.94 10.21 -10.56
C THR A 295 4.59 10.85 -10.22
N GLU A 296 4.49 12.18 -10.35
CA GLU A 296 3.24 12.94 -10.21
C GLU A 296 2.18 12.44 -11.17
N GLN A 297 2.53 12.23 -12.44
CA GLN A 297 1.63 11.72 -13.46
C GLN A 297 1.05 10.35 -13.07
N LYS A 298 1.88 9.41 -12.59
CA LYS A 298 1.42 8.07 -12.16
C LYS A 298 0.42 8.16 -11.02
N GLN A 299 0.63 9.08 -10.07
CA GLN A 299 -0.28 9.26 -8.94
C GLN A 299 -1.59 9.95 -9.33
N ILE A 300 -1.55 10.92 -10.25
CA ILE A 300 -2.75 11.56 -10.79
C ILE A 300 -3.59 10.55 -11.60
N GLU A 301 -2.95 9.75 -12.45
CA GLU A 301 -3.63 8.70 -13.22
C GLU A 301 -4.26 7.65 -12.31
N SER A 302 -3.53 7.22 -11.28
CA SER A 302 -4.06 6.32 -10.25
C SER A 302 -5.29 6.91 -9.54
N LEU A 303 -5.24 8.20 -9.19
CA LEU A 303 -6.36 8.88 -8.53
C LEU A 303 -7.62 8.94 -9.42
N LYS A 304 -7.46 9.13 -10.74
CA LYS A 304 -8.59 9.15 -11.69
C LYS A 304 -9.39 7.85 -11.67
N MET A 305 -8.73 6.70 -11.48
CA MET A 305 -9.38 5.38 -11.43
C MET A 305 -10.42 5.26 -10.31
N TYR A 306 -10.37 6.11 -9.28
CA TYR A 306 -11.30 6.12 -8.15
C TYR A 306 -12.49 7.06 -8.35
N PHE A 307 -12.44 7.91 -9.36
CA PHE A 307 -13.43 8.95 -9.60
C PHE A 307 -14.24 8.72 -10.88
N TYR A 308 -13.70 8.00 -11.86
CA TYR A 308 -14.30 7.79 -13.18
C TYR A 308 -14.30 6.31 -13.53
#